data_AF-X0WD85-F1
#
_entry.id   AF-X0WD85-F1
#
_cell.length_a   1.000
_cell.length_b   1.000
_cell.length_c   1.000
_cell.angle_alpha   90.00
_cell.angle_beta   90.00
_cell.angle_gamma   90.00
#
_symmetry.space_group_name_H-M   'P 1'
#
loop_
_entity.id
_entity.type
_entity.pdbx_description
1 polymer ?
#
loop_
_entity_poly.entity_id
_entity_poly.type
_entity_poly.pdbx_seq_one_letter_code
_entity_poly.pdbx_strand_id
1 'polypeptide(L)' 'MVSKVLIGTSGWGYDEWIGPFYPKSLKQEDFLLFYSEVFYTNEINTTFYNVPSRWVVKNWVNKTPSNFLFSAKIPQTI' A
#
# COMPACT_ATOMS: atom_id res chain seq x y z
N MET A 1 23.91 -17.01 -1.00
CA MET A 1 23.25 -15.71 -0.74
C MET A 1 21.79 -16.00 -0.45
N VAL A 2 21.27 -15.56 0.70
CA VAL A 2 19.84 -15.68 0.99
C VAL A 2 19.15 -14.48 0.35
N SER A 3 18.18 -14.72 -0.53
CA SER A 3 17.35 -13.66 -1.11
C SER A 3 16.51 -13.00 -0.02
N LYS A 4 16.42 -11.66 -0.04
CA LYS A 4 15.59 -10.90 0.89
C LYS A 4 14.11 -11.19 0.60
N VAL A 5 13.38 -11.73 1.59
CA VAL A 5 11.93 -11.94 1.51
C VAL A 5 11.24 -10.72 2.09
N LEU A 6 10.27 -10.16 1.36
CA LEU A 6 9.40 -9.10 1.84
C LEU A 6 8.00 -9.67 2.06
N ILE A 7 7.42 -9.34 3.21
CA ILE A 7 6.08 -9.78 3.61
C ILE A 7 5.19 -8.54 3.63
N GLY A 8 4.00 -8.67 3.06
CA GLY A 8 2.98 -7.63 2.98
C GLY A 8 1.63 -8.24 2.61
N THR A 9 0.68 -7.38 2.26
CA THR A 9 -0.70 -7.75 1.93
C THR A 9 -1.09 -7.23 0.56
N SER A 10 -2.19 -7.76 0.03
CA SER A 10 -2.89 -7.19 -1.13
C SER A 10 -3.76 -6.04 -0.65
N GLY A 11 -3.32 -4.80 -0.86
CA GLY A 11 -4.03 -3.59 -0.41
C GLY A 11 -3.83 -3.23 1.08
N TRP A 12 -4.26 -2.03 1.44
CA TRP A 12 -4.17 -1.43 2.79
C TRP A 12 -5.44 -0.65 3.18
N GLY A 13 -6.41 -0.49 2.28
CA GLY A 13 -7.53 0.43 2.47
C GLY A 13 -8.78 -0.25 3.05
N TYR A 14 -8.65 -0.98 4.16
CA TYR A 14 -9.73 -1.81 4.71
C TYR A 14 -10.21 -1.27 6.06
N ASP A 15 -11.50 -0.92 6.17
CA ASP A 15 -12.08 -0.40 7.41
C ASP A 15 -12.23 -1.48 8.48
N GLU A 16 -12.32 -2.75 8.05
CA GLU A 16 -12.35 -3.92 8.93
C GLU A 16 -11.05 -4.08 9.74
N TRP A 17 -9.98 -3.39 9.33
CA TRP A 17 -8.70 -3.39 10.04
C TRP A 17 -8.66 -2.35 11.16
N ILE A 18 -9.66 -1.46 11.28
CA ILE A 18 -9.77 -0.49 12.38
C ILE A 18 -10.09 -1.22 13.70
N GLY A 19 -9.17 -1.14 14.64
CA GLY A 19 -9.19 -1.85 15.92
C GLY A 19 -8.17 -3.00 15.96
N PRO A 20 -8.28 -4.02 15.09
CA PRO A 20 -7.33 -5.13 15.05
C PRO A 20 -5.91 -4.74 14.60
N PHE A 21 -5.80 -3.80 13.66
CA PHE A 21 -4.52 -3.37 13.08
C PHE A 21 -4.34 -1.85 13.11
N TYR A 22 -5.32 -1.09 12.61
CA TYR A 22 -5.31 0.37 12.66
C TYR A 22 -5.85 0.90 14.00
N PRO A 23 -5.26 1.94 14.59
CA PRO A 23 -5.85 2.63 15.73
C PRO A 23 -7.24 3.17 15.41
N LYS A 24 -8.17 3.12 16.37
CA LYS A 24 -9.58 3.56 16.17
C LYS A 24 -9.74 5.02 15.76
N SER A 25 -8.76 5.87 16.11
CA SER A 25 -8.75 7.29 15.76
C SER A 25 -7.98 7.60 14.48
N LEU A 26 -7.39 6.60 13.82
CA LEU A 26 -6.59 6.81 12.63
C LEU A 26 -7.52 7.17 11.47
N LYS A 27 -7.21 8.26 10.76
CA LYS A 27 -7.94 8.65 9.57
C LYS A 27 -7.57 7.73 8.41
N GLN A 28 -8.54 7.45 7.54
CA GLN A 28 -8.34 6.59 6.37
C GLN A 28 -7.22 7.09 5.44
N GLU A 29 -7.05 8.42 5.34
CA GLU A 29 -5.96 9.01 4.57
C GLU A 29 -4.57 8.59 5.08
N ASP A 30 -4.43 8.25 6.36
CA ASP A 30 -3.17 7.87 7.01
C ASP A 30 -2.94 6.36 7.06
N PHE A 31 -3.86 5.55 6.53
CA PHE A 31 -3.74 4.07 6.56
C PHE A 31 -2.47 3.59 5.88
N LEU A 32 -2.11 4.17 4.73
CA LEU A 32 -0.88 3.80 4.01
C LEU A 32 0.37 4.17 4.80
N LEU A 33 0.36 5.34 5.44
CA LEU A 33 1.48 5.80 6.26
C LEU A 33 1.71 4.82 7.41
N PHE A 34 0.66 4.55 8.20
CA PHE A 34 0.72 3.58 9.30
C PHE A 34 1.11 2.18 8.82
N TYR A 35 0.52 1.71 7.73
CA TYR A 35 0.83 0.40 7.15
C TYR A 35 2.32 0.25 6.82
N SER A 36 2.92 1.32 6.27
CA SER A 36 4.33 1.34 5.86
C SER A 36 5.34 1.39 7.01
N GLU A 37 4.88 1.62 8.24
CA GLU A 37 5.70 1.50 9.45
C GLU A 37 5.82 0.04 9.93
N VAL A 38 4.88 -0.83 9.52
CA VAL A 38 4.83 -2.25 9.93
C VAL A 38 5.34 -3.18 8.84
N PHE A 39 4.98 -2.93 7.57
CA PHE A 39 5.37 -3.74 6.43
C PHE A 39 6.29 -2.96 5.47
N TYR A 40 7.08 -3.70 4.70
CA TYR A 40 8.01 -3.12 3.72
C TYR A 40 7.53 -3.23 2.27
N THR A 41 6.39 -3.90 2.04
CA THR A 41 5.82 -4.03 0.71
C THR A 41 4.30 -4.15 0.73
N ASN A 42 3.66 -3.83 -0.39
CA ASN A 42 2.24 -4.04 -0.60
C ASN A 42 1.93 -4.32 -2.08
N GLU A 43 0.90 -5.13 -2.34
CA GLU A 43 0.37 -5.33 -3.69
C GLU A 43 -0.82 -4.39 -3.98
N ILE A 44 -0.70 -3.61 -5.06
CA ILE A 44 -1.74 -2.66 -5.50
C ILE A 44 -2.64 -3.35 -6.53
N ASN A 45 -3.87 -3.61 -6.13
CA ASN A 45 -4.89 -4.20 -7.01
C ASN A 45 -5.66 -3.14 -7.83
N THR A 46 -5.78 -1.91 -7.33
CA THR A 46 -6.57 -0.85 -7.99
C THR A 46 -6.06 -0.50 -9.39
N THR A 47 -4.75 -0.67 -9.63
CA THR A 47 -4.11 -0.46 -10.94
C THR A 47 -4.60 -1.44 -12.00
N PHE A 48 -5.10 -2.62 -11.61
CA PHE A 48 -5.70 -3.60 -12.53
C PHE A 48 -6.95 -3.04 -13.21
N TYR A 49 -7.79 -2.31 -12.45
CA TYR A 49 -9.07 -1.79 -12.94
C TYR A 49 -8.96 -0.40 -13.57
N ASN A 50 -8.04 0.43 -13.08
CA ASN A 50 -7.86 1.78 -13.58
C ASN A 50 -6.42 2.26 -13.42
N VAL A 51 -5.90 2.95 -14.43
CA VAL A 51 -4.58 3.57 -14.35
C VAL A 51 -4.67 4.80 -13.43
N PRO A 52 -3.95 4.85 -12.30
CA PRO A 52 -4.02 5.98 -11.39
C PRO A 52 -3.39 7.22 -12.01
N SER A 53 -3.85 8.40 -11.57
CA SER A 53 -3.19 9.65 -11.96
C SER A 53 -1.78 9.73 -11.35
N ARG A 54 -0.90 10.50 -11.99
CA ARG A 54 0.46 10.75 -11.48
C ARG A 54 0.46 11.32 -10.05
N TRP A 55 -0.54 12.14 -9.72
CA TRP A 55 -0.68 12.72 -8.38
C TRP A 55 -0.98 11.65 -7.32
N VAL A 56 -1.86 10.69 -7.63
CA VAL A 56 -2.17 9.56 -6.74
C VAL A 56 -0.92 8.74 -6.45
N VAL A 57 -0.16 8.37 -7.50
CA VAL A 57 1.10 7.62 -7.34
C VAL A 57 2.12 8.40 -6.51
N LYS A 58 2.26 9.71 -6.77
CA LYS A 58 3.16 10.58 -5.99
C LYS A 58 2.75 10.64 -4.51
N ASN A 59 1.45 10.67 -4.22
CA ASN A 59 0.96 10.67 -2.86
C ASN A 59 1.29 9.35 -2.13
N TRP A 60 1.22 8.20 -2.81
CA TRP A 60 1.65 6.93 -2.21
C TRP A 60 3.15 6.94 -1.87
N VAL A 61 3.99 7.43 -2.78
CA VAL A 61 5.43 7.57 -2.55
C VAL A 61 5.72 8.51 -1.38
N ASN A 62 5.02 9.65 -1.29
CA ASN A 62 5.21 10.61 -0.20
C ASN A 62 4.79 10.08 1.18
N LYS A 63 3.86 9.11 1.22
CA LYS A 63 3.34 8.51 2.46
C LYS A 63 4.13 7.28 2.91
N THR A 64 5.17 6.87 2.19
CA THR A 64 5.92 5.66 2.51
C THR A 64 7.43 5.93 2.60
N PRO A 65 8.18 5.16 3.40
CA PRO A 65 9.63 5.25 3.45
C PRO A 65 10.28 4.96 2.09
N SER A 66 11.48 5.50 1.87
CA SER A 66 12.21 5.35 0.59
C SER A 66 12.55 3.90 0.22
N ASN A 67 12.53 2.97 1.17
CA ASN A 67 12.78 1.55 0.97
C ASN A 67 11.50 0.70 0.88
N PHE A 68 10.31 1.32 0.87
CA PHE A 68 9.04 0.63 0.71
C PHE A 68 8.81 0.26 -0.76
N LEU A 69 8.40 -0.98 -1.03
CA LEU A 69 8.20 -1.47 -2.39
C LEU A 69 6.74 -1.77 -2.69
N PHE A 70 6.24 -1.25 -3.80
CA PHE A 70 4.91 -1.61 -4.31
C PHE A 70 5.02 -2.65 -5.42
N SER A 71 4.15 -3.65 -5.38
CA SER A 71 3.89 -4.56 -6.49
C SER A 71 2.55 -4.18 -7.12
N ALA A 72 2.57 -3.43 -8.23
CA ALA A 72 1.33 -3.01 -8.90
C ALA A 72 0.87 -4.07 -9.91
N LYS A 73 -0.41 -4.44 -9.87
CA LYS A 73 -0.98 -5.28 -10.93
C LYS A 73 -1.01 -4.52 -12.25
N ILE A 74 -0.65 -5.23 -13.32
CA ILE A 74 -0.73 -4.73 -14.69
C ILE A 74 -2.22 -4.47 -15.02
N PRO A 75 -2.57 -3.33 -15.65
CA PRO A 75 -3.94 -3.04 -16.07
C PRO A 75 -4.57 -4.17 -16.90
N GLN A 76 -5.86 -4.46 -16.67
CA GLN A 76 -6.62 -5.50 -17.39
C GLN A 76 -6.66 -5.29 -18.91
N THR A 77 -6.45 -4.05 -19.37
CA THR A 77 -6.49 -3.67 -20.79
C THR A 77 -5.21 -4.00 -21.56
N ILE A 78 -4.20 -4.60 -20.90
CA ILE A 78 -2.90 -4.96 -21.49
C ILE A 78 -2.86 -6.45 -21.80
#